data_AF-A0A6I8U7T7-F1
#
_entry.id   AF-A0A6I8U7T7-F1
#
_cell.length_a   1.000
_cell.length_b   1.000
_cell.length_c   1.000
_cell.angle_alpha   90.00
_cell.angle_beta   90.00
_cell.angle_gamma   90.00
#
_symmetry.space_group_name_H-M   'P 1'
#
loop_
_entity.id
_entity.type
_entity.pdbx_description
1 polymer ?
#
loop_
_entity_poly.entity_id
_entity_poly.type
_entity_poly.pdbx_seq_one_letter_code
_entity_poly.pdbx_strand_id
1 'polypeptide(L)'
;MRDPIPGWIDNFNGPVGLLVGSGIVFAETMYCDPNNVADYTPVDVCIKAMIVAAWKKGTAVVQRTPVSPDSPQLPVYNCCISNLRNCTMSQIVEMGKVLSNDIPLDRCVWAPGGGITQIKILNTIRVVLYHIMPAILLDALLRATGQKPFVAKLQRKIYNANVALEYFIRNNWDFRNDNFIHLASEIKPEDNKDFYYRDFIEFDITLYFRNCILGARRYLLHEKDENIPKALKHYRRMKVLDKVCKFLIVSGFLYLILIKSDLLGLSLYMASYKTEYDLQR
;
A
#
# COMPACT_ATOMS: atom_id res chain seq x y z
N MET A 1 12.45 -13.89 2.53
CA MET A 1 12.74 -14.62 1.28
C MET A 1 14.01 -14.15 0.66
N ARG A 2 14.86 -15.10 0.34
CA ARG A 2 16.23 -14.88 -0.11
C ARG A 2 16.48 -15.41 -1.52
N ASP A 3 15.70 -16.40 -1.95
CA ASP A 3 15.94 -17.13 -3.19
C ASP A 3 14.89 -16.81 -4.27
N PRO A 4 15.26 -16.86 -5.56
CA PRO A 4 16.62 -16.74 -6.07
C PRO A 4 17.14 -15.29 -5.95
N ILE A 5 16.24 -14.31 -5.91
CA ILE A 5 16.58 -12.89 -5.83
C ILE A 5 15.54 -12.18 -4.95
N PRO A 6 15.94 -11.54 -3.83
CA PRO A 6 15.00 -10.85 -2.94
C PRO A 6 14.21 -9.74 -3.65
N GLY A 7 12.89 -9.78 -3.51
CA GLY A 7 11.99 -8.77 -4.07
C GLY A 7 11.80 -8.85 -5.58
N TRP A 8 12.24 -9.94 -6.24
CA TRP A 8 11.98 -10.11 -7.67
C TRP A 8 10.48 -10.08 -7.97
N ILE A 9 10.10 -9.35 -9.01
CA ILE A 9 8.73 -9.20 -9.49
C ILE A 9 8.75 -8.80 -10.97
N ASP A 10 7.80 -9.29 -11.75
CA ASP A 10 7.72 -9.09 -13.20
C ASP A 10 6.53 -8.23 -13.66
N ASN A 11 5.55 -7.99 -12.78
CA ASN A 11 4.33 -7.26 -13.12
C ASN A 11 3.78 -6.43 -11.94
N PHE A 12 2.78 -5.60 -12.23
CA PHE A 12 2.09 -4.76 -11.25
C PHE A 12 0.85 -5.45 -10.65
N ASN A 13 0.77 -6.78 -10.66
CA ASN A 13 -0.41 -7.48 -10.14
C ASN A 13 -0.42 -7.50 -8.61
N GLY A 14 -1.62 -7.58 -8.05
CA GLY A 14 -1.83 -7.70 -6.61
C GLY A 14 -1.44 -6.43 -5.82
N PRO A 15 -1.08 -6.57 -4.53
CA PRO A 15 -0.89 -5.43 -3.63
C PRO A 15 0.29 -4.54 -4.02
N VAL A 16 1.31 -5.09 -4.70
CA VAL A 16 2.49 -4.32 -5.12
C VAL A 16 2.10 -3.22 -6.12
N GLY A 17 1.20 -3.50 -7.07
CA GLY A 17 0.75 -2.49 -8.03
C GLY A 17 0.04 -1.31 -7.37
N LEU A 18 -0.81 -1.57 -6.37
CA LEU A 18 -1.46 -0.53 -5.59
C LEU A 18 -0.44 0.28 -4.79
N LEU A 19 0.47 -0.39 -4.08
CA LEU A 19 1.50 0.28 -3.26
C LEU A 19 2.44 1.14 -4.11
N VAL A 20 2.88 0.65 -5.27
CA VAL A 20 3.72 1.42 -6.20
C VAL A 20 2.93 2.59 -6.78
N GLY A 21 1.68 2.36 -7.19
CA GLY A 21 0.79 3.43 -7.64
C GLY A 21 0.67 4.54 -6.59
N SER A 22 0.41 4.17 -5.34
CA SER A 22 0.34 5.07 -4.19
C SER A 22 1.66 5.74 -3.83
N GLY A 23 2.81 5.13 -4.15
CA GLY A 23 4.13 5.75 -3.98
C GLY A 23 4.47 6.77 -5.07
N ILE A 24 3.91 6.60 -6.28
CA ILE A 24 4.15 7.52 -7.41
C ILE A 24 3.22 8.73 -7.34
N VAL A 25 1.93 8.53 -7.06
CA VAL A 25 0.94 9.63 -7.02
C VAL A 25 0.35 9.81 -5.62
N PHE A 26 -0.22 10.99 -5.39
CA PHE A 26 -1.00 11.32 -4.20
C PHE A 26 -2.00 10.21 -3.85
N ALA A 27 -1.86 9.60 -2.67
CA ALA A 27 -2.73 8.54 -2.19
C ALA A 27 -3.27 8.85 -0.80
N GLU A 28 -4.07 9.92 -0.71
CA GLU A 28 -4.54 10.47 0.58
C GLU A 28 -5.63 9.67 1.32
N THR A 29 -6.23 8.64 0.71
CA THR A 29 -7.33 7.90 1.34
C THR A 29 -7.44 6.46 0.85
N MET A 30 -7.78 5.56 1.77
CA MET A 30 -8.13 4.17 1.50
C MET A 30 -9.44 3.83 2.22
N TYR A 31 -10.40 3.24 1.49
CA TYR A 31 -11.69 2.85 2.03
C TYR A 31 -11.64 1.42 2.55
N CYS A 32 -11.28 1.26 3.82
CA CYS A 32 -11.25 -0.04 4.48
C CYS A 32 -11.39 0.10 6.00
N ASP A 33 -11.54 -1.03 6.70
CA ASP A 33 -11.37 -1.06 8.15
C ASP A 33 -9.87 -1.07 8.48
N PRO A 34 -9.36 -0.16 9.32
CA PRO A 34 -7.96 -0.16 9.72
C PRO A 34 -7.53 -1.44 10.47
N ASN A 35 -8.47 -2.17 11.07
CA ASN A 35 -8.24 -3.40 11.81
C ASN A 35 -8.38 -4.66 10.96
N ASN A 36 -8.78 -4.55 9.68
CA ASN A 36 -8.78 -5.71 8.80
C ASN A 36 -7.36 -6.24 8.64
N VAL A 37 -7.25 -7.56 8.67
CA VAL A 37 -6.00 -8.29 8.51
C VAL A 37 -5.81 -8.59 7.03
N ALA A 38 -4.66 -8.21 6.48
CA ALA A 38 -4.29 -8.54 5.12
C ALA A 38 -3.64 -9.93 5.07
N ASP A 39 -4.18 -10.83 4.25
CA ASP A 39 -3.49 -12.06 3.90
C ASP A 39 -2.68 -11.84 2.63
N TYR A 40 -1.36 -11.91 2.75
CA TYR A 40 -0.43 -11.84 1.62
C TYR A 40 0.62 -12.92 1.78
N THR A 41 0.63 -13.89 0.88
CA THR A 41 1.66 -14.91 0.84
C THR A 41 2.64 -14.60 -0.29
N PRO A 42 3.94 -14.54 -0.02
CA PRO A 42 4.88 -14.29 -1.09
C PRO A 42 4.94 -15.45 -2.07
N VAL A 43 5.23 -15.16 -3.34
CA VAL A 43 5.13 -16.13 -4.44
C VAL A 43 6.05 -17.34 -4.27
N ASP A 44 7.24 -17.17 -3.68
CA ASP A 44 8.21 -18.25 -3.50
C ASP A 44 7.64 -19.38 -2.63
N VAL A 45 6.82 -19.04 -1.64
CA VAL A 45 6.14 -20.02 -0.77
C VAL A 45 5.10 -20.80 -1.56
N CYS A 46 4.31 -20.12 -2.39
CA CYS A 46 3.35 -20.77 -3.27
C CYS A 46 4.04 -21.75 -4.22
N ILE A 47 5.17 -21.35 -4.79
CA ILE A 47 5.95 -22.19 -5.72
C ILE A 47 6.51 -23.42 -4.98
N LYS A 48 7.18 -23.23 -3.83
CA LYS A 48 7.72 -24.33 -3.03
C LYS A 48 6.62 -25.31 -2.61
N ALA A 49 5.50 -24.81 -2.08
CA ALA A 49 4.38 -25.65 -1.69
C ALA A 49 3.75 -26.40 -2.86
N MET A 50 3.66 -25.77 -4.04
CA MET A 50 3.18 -26.44 -5.27
C MET A 50 4.10 -27.60 -5.69
N ILE A 51 5.42 -27.41 -5.61
CA ILE A 51 6.40 -28.46 -5.92
C ILE A 51 6.28 -29.62 -4.92
N VAL A 52 6.21 -29.32 -3.62
CA VAL A 52 6.07 -30.33 -2.56
C VAL A 52 4.74 -31.08 -2.69
N ALA A 53 3.64 -30.39 -3.02
CA ALA A 53 2.35 -31.01 -3.26
C ALA A 53 2.39 -31.98 -4.45
N ALA A 54 3.03 -31.57 -5.55
CA ALA A 54 3.21 -32.39 -6.75
C ALA A 54 4.07 -33.62 -6.45
N TRP A 55 5.18 -33.44 -5.73
CA TRP A 55 6.03 -34.53 -5.24
C TRP A 55 5.23 -35.51 -4.38
N LYS A 56 4.57 -35.03 -3.32
CA LYS A 56 3.75 -35.87 -2.42
C LYS A 56 2.70 -36.65 -3.19
N LYS A 57 2.05 -36.01 -4.17
CA LYS A 57 1.03 -36.69 -5.01
C LYS A 57 1.66 -37.74 -5.93
N GLY A 58 2.84 -37.47 -6.49
CA GLY A 58 3.55 -38.39 -7.39
C GLY A 58 4.21 -39.57 -6.66
N THR A 59 4.62 -39.38 -5.40
CA THR A 59 5.25 -40.42 -4.57
C THR A 59 4.30 -41.12 -3.62
N ALA A 60 3.07 -40.63 -3.47
CA ALA A 60 1.98 -41.39 -2.87
C ALA A 60 1.80 -42.68 -3.69
N VAL A 61 2.48 -43.73 -3.21
CA VAL A 61 2.58 -45.08 -3.76
C VAL A 61 1.23 -45.50 -4.31
N VAL A 62 1.18 -45.96 -5.57
CA VAL A 62 0.71 -47.30 -6.03
C VAL A 62 -0.33 -48.01 -5.12
N GLN A 63 -1.24 -47.27 -4.49
CA GLN A 63 -2.50 -47.71 -3.93
C GLN A 63 -3.53 -47.16 -4.90
N ARG A 64 -3.55 -47.76 -6.09
CA ARG A 64 -4.75 -47.81 -6.91
C ARG A 64 -5.76 -48.73 -6.21
N THR A 65 -6.12 -48.40 -4.97
CA THR A 65 -7.36 -48.91 -4.40
C THR A 65 -8.43 -48.37 -5.34
N PRO A 66 -9.32 -49.23 -5.89
CA PRO A 66 -10.38 -48.76 -6.75
C PRO A 66 -11.07 -47.62 -6.04
N VAL A 67 -11.24 -46.51 -6.75
CA VAL A 67 -11.93 -45.31 -6.26
C VAL A 67 -13.33 -45.76 -5.86
N SER A 68 -13.50 -46.11 -4.59
CA SER A 68 -14.82 -46.22 -3.99
C SER A 68 -15.48 -44.84 -4.14
N PRO A 69 -16.81 -44.76 -4.30
CA PRO A 69 -17.53 -43.48 -4.32
C PRO A 69 -17.19 -42.59 -3.11
N ASP A 70 -16.74 -43.21 -2.02
CA ASP A 70 -16.31 -42.60 -0.75
C ASP A 70 -14.80 -42.31 -0.65
N SER A 71 -14.05 -42.36 -1.77
CA SER A 71 -12.61 -42.06 -1.78
C SER A 71 -12.31 -40.67 -1.21
N PRO A 72 -11.20 -40.49 -0.45
CA PRO A 72 -10.88 -39.20 0.14
C PRO A 72 -10.72 -38.15 -0.96
N GLN A 73 -11.47 -37.05 -0.82
CA GLN A 73 -11.47 -35.93 -1.76
C GLN A 73 -10.04 -35.48 -2.09
N LEU A 74 -9.83 -35.05 -3.35
CA LEU A 74 -8.57 -34.48 -3.81
C LEU A 74 -8.06 -33.45 -2.78
N PRO A 75 -6.84 -33.61 -2.22
CA PRO A 75 -6.37 -32.72 -1.18
C PRO A 75 -6.21 -31.30 -1.74
N VAL A 76 -6.84 -30.34 -1.05
CA VAL A 76 -6.75 -28.91 -1.36
C VAL A 76 -5.77 -28.26 -0.40
N TYR A 77 -4.79 -27.54 -0.94
CA TYR A 77 -3.78 -26.81 -0.18
C TYR A 77 -3.98 -25.31 -0.39
N ASN A 78 -4.62 -24.64 0.58
CA ASN A 78 -4.77 -23.19 0.56
C ASN A 78 -3.45 -22.54 1.02
N CYS A 79 -2.73 -21.93 0.10
CA CYS A 79 -1.49 -21.22 0.39
C CYS A 79 -1.80 -19.81 0.90
N CYS A 80 -1.93 -19.67 2.22
CA CYS A 80 -2.28 -18.43 2.88
C CYS A 80 -1.68 -18.37 4.28
N ILE A 81 -1.49 -17.16 4.81
CA ILE A 81 -1.01 -16.97 6.19
C ILE A 81 -2.12 -17.32 7.18
N SER A 82 -3.38 -17.00 6.86
CA SER A 82 -4.51 -17.16 7.78
C SER A 82 -4.21 -16.49 9.13
N ASN A 83 -4.46 -17.17 10.24
CA ASN A 83 -4.25 -16.67 11.60
C ASN A 83 -2.81 -16.88 12.14
N LEU A 84 -1.87 -17.34 11.30
CA LEU A 84 -0.49 -17.60 11.73
C LEU A 84 0.28 -16.30 11.99
N ARG A 85 -0.07 -15.22 11.28
CA ARG A 85 0.54 -13.91 11.49
C ARG A 85 -0.34 -12.79 10.95
N ASN A 86 -0.90 -11.99 11.86
CA ASN A 86 -1.82 -10.93 11.49
C ASN A 86 -1.06 -9.61 11.28
N CYS A 87 -1.27 -8.99 10.12
CA CYS A 87 -0.83 -7.63 9.82
C CYS A 87 -2.04 -6.80 9.39
N THR A 88 -2.36 -5.77 10.15
CA THR A 88 -3.55 -4.95 9.89
C THR A 88 -3.30 -3.99 8.71
N MET A 89 -4.37 -3.55 8.05
CA MET A 89 -4.29 -2.54 6.99
C MET A 89 -3.63 -1.25 7.51
N SER A 90 -3.90 -0.84 8.75
CA SER A 90 -3.25 0.31 9.37
C SER A 90 -1.73 0.14 9.51
N GLN A 91 -1.27 -1.04 9.92
CA GLN A 91 0.16 -1.37 10.01
C GLN A 91 0.82 -1.33 8.63
N ILE A 92 0.17 -1.86 7.59
CA ILE A 92 0.70 -1.84 6.21
C ILE A 92 0.85 -0.40 5.71
N VAL A 93 -0.17 0.43 5.91
CA VAL A 93 -0.14 1.85 5.50
C VAL A 93 0.96 2.60 6.24
N GLU A 94 1.09 2.41 7.55
CA GLU A 94 2.11 3.12 8.34
C GLU A 94 3.52 2.66 7.98
N MET A 95 3.72 1.35 7.80
CA MET A 95 4.99 0.79 7.34
C MET A 95 5.37 1.32 5.94
N GLY A 96 4.40 1.44 5.03
CA GLY A 96 4.63 2.06 3.71
C GLY A 96 5.10 3.52 3.84
N LYS A 97 4.53 4.30 4.75
CA LYS A 97 4.97 5.69 5.02
C LYS A 97 6.38 5.74 5.60
N VAL A 98 6.70 4.87 6.56
CA VAL A 98 8.03 4.78 7.17
C VAL A 98 9.06 4.43 6.10
N LEU A 99 8.85 3.34 5.35
CA LEU A 99 9.77 2.90 4.30
C LEU A 99 9.92 3.94 3.18
N SER A 100 8.88 4.72 2.88
CA SER A 100 8.97 5.82 1.90
C SER A 100 9.89 6.95 2.37
N ASN A 101 10.20 7.09 3.68
CA ASN A 101 11.20 8.04 4.16
C ASN A 101 12.64 7.55 3.94
N ASP A 102 12.84 6.26 3.68
CA ASP A 102 14.17 5.65 3.51
C ASP A 102 14.45 5.29 2.05
N ILE A 103 13.46 4.74 1.35
CA ILE A 103 13.56 4.25 -0.03
C ILE A 103 12.40 4.75 -0.91
N PRO A 104 12.19 6.08 -1.07
CA PRO A 104 11.14 6.63 -1.91
C PRO A 104 11.39 6.32 -3.39
N LEU A 105 10.31 6.29 -4.19
CA LEU A 105 10.36 6.15 -5.65
C LEU A 105 10.92 7.41 -6.32
N ASP A 106 11.66 7.26 -7.43
CA ASP A 106 12.33 8.40 -8.10
C ASP A 106 11.29 9.39 -8.67
N ARG A 107 10.16 8.87 -9.15
CA ARG A 107 9.09 9.64 -9.83
C ARG A 107 7.91 9.99 -8.92
N CYS A 108 8.13 10.05 -7.62
CA CYS A 108 7.12 10.46 -6.64
C CYS A 108 6.62 11.88 -6.95
N VAL A 109 5.39 12.01 -7.45
CA VAL A 109 4.76 13.30 -7.79
C VAL A 109 4.35 14.05 -6.51
N TRP A 110 4.04 13.32 -5.45
CA TRP A 110 3.72 13.88 -4.14
C TRP A 110 4.04 12.92 -3.03
N ALA A 111 4.41 13.45 -1.86
CA ALA A 111 4.67 12.63 -0.70
C ALA A 111 3.39 11.86 -0.31
N PRO A 112 3.45 10.53 -0.07
CA PRO A 112 2.34 9.76 0.47
C PRO A 112 1.89 10.38 1.81
N GLY A 113 0.78 11.09 1.74
CA GLY A 113 -0.03 11.48 2.88
C GLY A 113 -1.26 10.59 2.97
N GLY A 114 -2.05 10.76 4.03
CA GLY A 114 -3.38 10.16 4.10
C GLY A 114 -3.55 9.08 5.15
N GLY A 115 -4.73 8.48 5.12
CA GLY A 115 -5.14 7.47 6.09
C GLY A 115 -6.33 6.66 5.63
N ILE A 116 -6.68 5.70 6.48
CA ILE A 116 -7.79 4.81 6.26
C ILE A 116 -9.09 5.49 6.73
N THR A 117 -10.20 5.21 6.06
CA THR A 117 -11.54 5.62 6.49
C THR A 117 -12.54 4.50 6.25
N GLN A 118 -13.47 4.33 7.18
CA GLN A 118 -14.61 3.42 7.06
C GLN A 118 -15.88 4.10 6.57
N ILE A 119 -15.83 5.43 6.36
CA ILE A 119 -16.98 6.21 5.91
C ILE A 119 -16.88 6.40 4.39
N LYS A 120 -17.79 5.77 3.63
CA LYS A 120 -17.78 5.80 2.17
C LYS A 120 -17.91 7.21 1.62
N ILE A 121 -18.84 8.01 2.15
CA ILE A 121 -19.06 9.39 1.72
C ILE A 121 -17.79 10.23 1.93
N LEU A 122 -17.16 10.10 3.09
CA LEU A 122 -15.89 10.78 3.38
C LEU A 122 -14.78 10.32 2.43
N ASN A 123 -14.70 9.03 2.13
CA ASN A 123 -13.75 8.52 1.14
C ASN A 123 -14.00 9.13 -0.24
N THR A 124 -15.25 9.15 -0.71
CA THR A 124 -15.63 9.75 -2.00
C THR A 124 -15.25 11.22 -2.07
N ILE A 125 -15.56 11.99 -1.02
CA ILE A 125 -15.16 13.41 -0.92
C ILE A 125 -13.63 13.53 -1.01
N ARG A 126 -12.89 12.71 -0.25
CA ARG A 126 -11.43 12.70 -0.28
C ARG A 126 -10.87 12.33 -1.66
N VAL A 127 -11.45 11.35 -2.35
CA VAL A 127 -11.05 10.97 -3.72
C VAL A 127 -11.26 12.14 -4.68
N VAL A 128 -12.40 12.81 -4.64
CA VAL A 128 -12.66 13.97 -5.51
C VAL A 128 -11.70 15.11 -5.21
N LEU A 129 -11.55 15.47 -3.94
CA LEU A 129 -10.75 16.61 -3.50
C LEU A 129 -9.24 16.40 -3.64
N TYR A 130 -8.73 15.21 -3.31
CA TYR A 130 -7.30 14.95 -3.18
C TYR A 130 -6.72 14.05 -4.27
N HIS A 131 -7.54 13.32 -5.03
CA HIS A 131 -7.05 12.49 -6.14
C HIS A 131 -7.44 13.08 -7.49
N ILE A 132 -8.73 13.32 -7.74
CA ILE A 132 -9.24 13.69 -9.07
C ILE A 132 -8.89 15.14 -9.42
N MET A 133 -9.29 16.11 -8.59
CA MET A 133 -9.04 17.53 -8.89
C MET A 133 -7.54 17.84 -9.01
N PRO A 134 -6.65 17.41 -8.08
CA PRO A 134 -5.23 17.67 -8.20
C PRO A 134 -4.61 17.02 -9.44
N ALA A 135 -5.04 15.79 -9.79
CA ALA A 135 -4.51 15.12 -10.98
C ALA A 135 -4.87 15.83 -12.29
N ILE A 136 -6.09 16.38 -12.40
CA ILE A 136 -6.49 17.16 -13.57
C ILE A 136 -5.69 18.47 -13.64
N LEU A 137 -5.53 19.16 -12.50
CA LEU A 137 -4.73 20.40 -12.43
C LEU A 137 -3.27 20.16 -12.82
N LEU A 138 -2.67 19.08 -12.34
CA LEU A 138 -1.30 18.71 -12.70
C LEU A 138 -1.17 18.33 -14.17
N ASP A 139 -2.10 17.56 -14.72
CA ASP A 139 -2.09 17.24 -16.15
C ASP A 139 -2.28 18.50 -17.02
N ALA A 140 -3.06 19.49 -16.56
CA ALA A 140 -3.17 20.78 -17.23
C ALA A 140 -1.85 21.57 -17.20
N LEU A 141 -1.16 21.60 -16.06
CA LEU A 141 0.16 22.22 -15.92
C LEU A 141 1.22 21.52 -16.79
N LEU A 142 1.21 20.18 -16.82
CA LEU A 142 2.08 19.40 -17.69
C LEU A 142 1.84 19.78 -19.15
N ARG A 143 0.58 19.84 -19.61
CA ARG A 143 0.25 20.29 -20.98
C ARG A 143 0.73 21.71 -21.25
N ALA A 144 0.52 22.63 -20.32
CA ALA A 144 0.95 24.02 -20.47
C ALA A 144 2.48 24.18 -20.55
N THR A 145 3.23 23.26 -19.93
CA THR A 145 4.70 23.22 -19.97
C THR A 145 5.25 22.31 -21.08
N GLY A 146 4.41 21.85 -22.01
CA GLY A 146 4.80 20.99 -23.13
C GLY A 146 5.08 19.53 -22.75
N GLN A 147 4.77 19.13 -21.52
CA GLN A 147 4.95 17.76 -21.03
C GLN A 147 3.70 16.90 -21.28
N LYS A 148 3.92 15.59 -21.40
CA LYS A 148 2.83 14.62 -21.60
C LYS A 148 2.04 14.43 -20.29
N PRO A 149 0.72 14.68 -20.28
CA PRO A 149 -0.13 14.42 -19.12
C PRO A 149 -0.24 12.91 -18.87
N PHE A 150 -0.17 12.50 -17.60
CA PHE A 150 -0.27 11.10 -17.21
C PHE A 150 -0.91 10.86 -15.83
N VAL A 151 -1.00 11.90 -14.98
CA VAL A 151 -1.38 11.78 -13.58
C VAL A 151 -2.83 11.35 -13.45
N ALA A 152 -3.76 11.96 -14.20
CA ALA A 152 -5.17 11.58 -14.15
C ALA A 152 -5.42 10.18 -14.71
N LYS A 153 -4.63 9.76 -15.71
CA LYS A 153 -4.70 8.40 -16.26
C LYS A 153 -4.24 7.36 -15.22
N LEU A 154 -3.18 7.65 -14.48
CA LEU A 154 -2.67 6.77 -13.42
C LEU A 154 -3.66 6.71 -12.25
N GLN A 155 -4.18 7.85 -11.79
CA GLN A 155 -5.21 7.90 -10.74
C GLN A 155 -6.45 7.09 -11.11
N ARG A 156 -6.92 7.16 -12.36
CA ARG A 156 -8.06 6.36 -12.84
C ARG A 156 -7.78 4.85 -12.73
N LYS A 157 -6.58 4.40 -13.07
CA LYS A 157 -6.20 2.99 -12.93
C LYS A 157 -6.23 2.54 -11.47
N ILE A 158 -5.66 3.36 -10.57
CA ILE A 158 -5.64 3.08 -9.12
C ILE A 158 -7.07 3.04 -8.56
N TYR A 159 -7.91 4.01 -8.93
CA TYR A 159 -9.32 4.05 -8.52
C TYR A 159 -10.08 2.79 -8.98
N ASN A 160 -9.94 2.40 -10.24
CA ASN A 160 -10.60 1.20 -10.76
C ASN A 160 -10.12 -0.07 -10.04
N ALA A 161 -8.82 -0.19 -9.74
CA ALA A 161 -8.28 -1.30 -8.97
C ALA A 161 -8.84 -1.33 -7.55
N ASN A 162 -8.91 -0.17 -6.87
CA ASN A 162 -9.51 -0.05 -5.54
C ASN A 162 -10.99 -0.41 -5.52
N VAL A 163 -11.78 0.00 -6.52
CA VAL A 163 -13.19 -0.36 -6.64
C VAL A 163 -13.35 -1.87 -6.87
N ALA A 164 -12.55 -2.45 -7.74
CA ALA A 164 -12.57 -3.90 -8.01
C ALA A 164 -12.19 -4.73 -6.77
N LEU A 165 -11.31 -4.21 -5.93
CA LEU A 165 -10.82 -4.88 -4.72
C LEU A 165 -11.59 -4.50 -3.45
N GLU A 166 -12.54 -3.55 -3.52
CA GLU A 166 -13.24 -3.00 -2.35
C GLU A 166 -13.86 -4.12 -1.49
N TYR A 167 -14.53 -5.08 -2.12
CA TYR A 167 -15.15 -6.20 -1.41
C TYR A 167 -14.13 -7.05 -0.63
N PHE A 168 -12.97 -7.31 -1.23
CA PHE A 168 -11.96 -8.16 -0.60
C PHE A 168 -11.24 -7.43 0.54
N ILE A 169 -10.91 -6.16 0.35
CA ILE A 169 -10.16 -5.35 1.33
C ILE A 169 -11.03 -4.97 2.55
N ARG A 170 -12.35 -4.86 2.36
CA ARG A 170 -13.28 -4.47 3.43
C ARG A 170 -13.70 -5.59 4.37
N ASN A 171 -13.46 -6.84 4.00
CA ASN A 171 -13.82 -7.99 4.84
C ASN A 171 -12.56 -8.66 5.38
N ASN A 172 -12.67 -9.22 6.58
CA ASN A 172 -11.71 -10.21 7.05
C ASN A 172 -12.09 -11.57 6.49
N TRP A 173 -11.08 -12.33 6.12
CA TRP A 173 -11.25 -13.65 5.52
C TRP A 173 -10.52 -14.65 6.39
N ASP A 174 -11.26 -15.62 6.90
CA ASP A 174 -10.68 -16.75 7.61
C ASP A 174 -10.44 -17.88 6.60
N PHE A 175 -9.17 -18.10 6.27
CA PHE A 175 -8.78 -19.14 5.32
C PHE A 175 -8.27 -20.36 6.09
N ARG A 176 -8.89 -21.52 5.88
CA ARG A 176 -8.37 -22.77 6.44
C ARG A 176 -7.16 -23.25 5.66
N ASN A 177 -6.01 -23.41 6.31
CA ASN A 177 -4.75 -23.82 5.68
C ASN A 177 -4.10 -25.05 6.33
N ASP A 178 -4.88 -25.85 7.07
CA ASP A 178 -4.43 -27.05 7.79
C ASP A 178 -3.57 -27.99 6.91
N ASN A 179 -4.08 -28.32 5.72
CA ASN A 179 -3.39 -29.18 4.75
C ASN A 179 -2.06 -28.58 4.28
N PHE A 180 -2.02 -27.27 4.08
CA PHE A 180 -0.82 -26.55 3.61
C PHE A 180 0.28 -26.51 4.68
N ILE A 181 -0.11 -26.33 5.95
CA ILE A 181 0.80 -26.42 7.09
C ILE A 181 1.36 -27.84 7.22
N HIS A 182 0.49 -28.85 7.15
CA HIS A 182 0.87 -30.25 7.25
C HIS A 182 1.77 -30.70 6.09
N LEU A 183 1.55 -30.17 4.88
CA LEU A 183 2.38 -30.49 3.72
C LEU A 183 3.86 -30.14 3.96
N ALA A 184 4.16 -29.08 4.71
CA ALA A 184 5.53 -28.69 5.00
C ALA A 184 6.24 -29.67 5.94
N SER A 185 5.51 -30.36 6.83
CA SER A 185 6.10 -31.38 7.72
C SER A 185 6.42 -32.70 7.01
N GLU A 186 5.98 -32.88 5.78
CA GLU A 186 6.23 -34.06 4.95
C GLU A 186 7.52 -33.93 4.13
N ILE A 187 8.14 -32.75 4.14
CA ILE A 187 9.40 -32.49 3.46
C ILE A 187 10.50 -33.25 4.19
N LYS A 188 11.29 -34.01 3.44
CA LYS A 188 12.39 -34.79 4.01
C LYS A 188 13.46 -33.85 4.59
N PRO A 189 14.18 -34.27 5.65
CA PRO A 189 15.26 -33.45 6.23
C PRO A 189 16.33 -33.00 5.23
N GLU A 190 16.68 -33.87 4.27
CA GLU A 190 17.63 -33.57 3.19
C GLU A 190 17.18 -32.47 2.22
N ASP A 191 15.86 -32.33 2.02
CA ASP A 191 15.25 -31.39 1.06
C ASP A 191 14.83 -30.07 1.72
N ASN A 192 14.90 -29.97 3.05
CA ASN A 192 14.45 -28.79 3.79
C ASN A 192 15.16 -27.50 3.38
N LYS A 193 16.44 -27.57 3.02
CA LYS A 193 17.21 -26.39 2.63
C LYS A 193 16.55 -25.64 1.46
N ASP A 194 16.04 -26.38 0.48
CA ASP A 194 15.57 -25.82 -0.78
C ASP A 194 14.03 -25.68 -0.79
N PHE A 195 13.33 -26.65 -0.19
CA PHE A 195 11.88 -26.74 -0.28
C PHE A 195 11.13 -26.38 1.00
N TYR A 196 11.78 -26.30 2.17
CA TYR A 196 11.08 -25.83 3.36
C TYR A 196 10.59 -24.41 3.14
N TYR A 197 9.32 -24.21 3.48
CA TYR A 197 8.63 -22.96 3.21
C TYR A 197 7.83 -22.48 4.42
N ARG A 198 8.02 -22.97 5.66
CA ARG A 198 7.29 -22.41 6.83
C ARG A 198 8.06 -21.30 7.55
N ASP A 199 9.28 -21.04 7.12
CA ASP A 199 10.10 -19.90 7.53
C ASP A 199 9.42 -18.54 7.21
N PHE A 200 8.45 -18.49 6.29
CA PHE A 200 7.70 -17.24 6.08
C PHE A 200 6.73 -16.90 7.22
N ILE A 201 6.39 -17.81 8.12
CA ILE A 201 5.50 -17.47 9.24
C ILE A 201 6.22 -16.48 10.16
N GLU A 202 7.55 -16.55 10.24
CA GLU A 202 8.37 -15.74 11.15
C GLU A 202 9.18 -14.64 10.45
N PHE A 203 9.02 -14.39 9.14
CA PHE A 203 9.84 -13.38 8.45
C PHE A 203 9.61 -11.95 8.98
N ASP A 204 10.65 -11.13 8.99
CA ASP A 204 10.51 -9.71 9.30
C ASP A 204 9.64 -9.01 8.23
N ILE A 205 8.40 -8.67 8.60
CA ILE A 205 7.42 -8.03 7.71
C ILE A 205 7.99 -6.74 7.11
N THR A 206 8.69 -5.94 7.91
CA THR A 206 9.28 -4.69 7.45
C THR A 206 10.37 -4.96 6.42
N LEU A 207 11.24 -5.94 6.65
CA LEU A 207 12.24 -6.36 5.66
C LEU A 207 11.60 -6.88 4.36
N TYR A 208 10.50 -7.61 4.46
CA TYR A 208 9.76 -8.08 3.28
C TYR A 208 9.21 -6.92 2.46
N PHE A 209 8.45 -5.99 3.05
CA PHE A 209 7.94 -4.83 2.32
C PHE A 209 9.06 -3.94 1.80
N ARG A 210 10.17 -3.80 2.54
CA ARG A 210 11.37 -3.10 2.07
C ARG A 210 11.92 -3.74 0.78
N ASN A 211 12.03 -5.06 0.75
CA ASN A 211 12.46 -5.80 -0.43
C ASN A 211 11.45 -5.68 -1.58
N CYS A 212 10.15 -5.67 -1.30
CA CYS A 212 9.12 -5.43 -2.33
C CYS A 212 9.27 -4.03 -2.97
N ILE A 213 9.55 -2.99 -2.17
CA ILE A 213 9.76 -1.63 -2.70
C ILE A 213 11.03 -1.57 -3.55
N LEU A 214 12.15 -2.13 -3.07
CA LEU A 214 13.39 -2.21 -3.86
C LEU A 214 13.21 -3.03 -5.13
N GLY A 215 12.48 -4.12 -5.04
CA GLY A 215 12.06 -4.95 -6.16
C GLY A 215 11.28 -4.17 -7.21
N ALA A 216 10.24 -3.47 -6.78
CA ALA A 216 9.43 -2.62 -7.66
C ALA A 216 10.27 -1.52 -8.33
N ARG A 217 11.18 -0.88 -7.59
CA ARG A 217 12.13 0.10 -8.14
C ARG A 217 12.95 -0.51 -9.28
N ARG A 218 13.63 -1.63 -9.02
CA ARG A 218 14.56 -2.25 -9.97
C ARG A 218 13.86 -2.88 -11.18
N TYR A 219 12.83 -3.69 -10.93
CA TYR A 219 12.26 -4.58 -11.94
C TYR A 219 11.04 -4.00 -12.66
N LEU A 220 10.23 -3.18 -11.98
CA LEU A 220 9.01 -2.62 -12.57
C LEU A 220 9.19 -1.19 -13.07
N LEU A 221 9.93 -0.36 -12.34
CA LEU A 221 10.14 1.06 -12.65
C LEU A 221 11.48 1.34 -13.33
N HIS A 222 12.37 0.34 -13.36
CA HIS A 222 13.73 0.45 -13.89
C HIS A 222 14.52 1.62 -13.26
N GLU A 223 14.28 1.85 -11.97
CA GLU A 223 14.99 2.83 -11.14
C GLU A 223 16.27 2.20 -10.57
N LYS A 224 17.35 2.96 -10.59
CA LYS A 224 18.66 2.55 -10.09
C LYS A 224 18.75 2.78 -8.58
N ASP A 225 19.42 1.88 -7.85
CA ASP A 225 19.59 2.04 -6.40
C ASP A 225 20.48 3.25 -6.06
N GLU A 226 21.42 3.60 -6.93
CA GLU A 226 22.27 4.79 -6.79
C GLU A 226 21.47 6.09 -6.83
N ASN A 227 20.23 6.07 -7.34
CA ASN A 227 19.34 7.23 -7.35
C ASN A 227 18.64 7.47 -6.01
N ILE A 228 18.67 6.53 -5.06
CA ILE A 228 17.96 6.67 -3.77
C ILE A 228 18.29 7.99 -3.04
N PRO A 229 19.56 8.44 -2.94
CA PRO A 229 19.87 9.74 -2.32
C PRO A 229 19.22 10.94 -3.05
N LYS A 230 19.10 10.88 -4.37
CA LYS A 230 18.41 11.91 -5.18
C LYS A 230 16.90 11.84 -4.97
N ALA A 231 16.32 10.63 -4.96
CA ALA A 231 14.91 10.40 -4.68
C ALA A 231 14.53 10.94 -3.28
N LEU A 232 15.37 10.71 -2.27
CA LEU A 232 15.19 11.26 -0.92
C LEU A 232 15.16 12.80 -0.90
N LYS A 233 16.06 13.46 -1.62
CA LYS A 233 16.07 14.93 -1.74
C LYS A 233 14.78 15.44 -2.38
N HIS A 234 14.34 14.79 -3.47
CA HIS A 234 13.08 15.11 -4.14
C HIS A 234 11.87 14.89 -3.22
N TYR A 235 11.81 13.73 -2.55
CA TYR A 235 10.78 13.37 -1.60
C TYR A 235 10.63 14.37 -0.46
N ARG A 236 11.76 14.84 0.11
CA ARG A 236 11.74 15.90 1.14
C ARG A 236 11.13 17.20 0.62
N ARG A 237 11.41 17.61 -0.63
CA ARG A 237 10.78 18.78 -1.25
C ARG A 237 9.28 18.58 -1.40
N MET A 238 8.84 17.39 -1.81
CA MET A 238 7.41 17.07 -1.91
C MET A 238 6.71 17.09 -0.54
N LYS A 239 7.37 16.63 0.54
CA LYS A 239 6.84 16.76 1.91
C LYS A 239 6.71 18.21 2.37
N VAL A 240 7.67 19.06 2.02
CA VAL A 240 7.60 20.50 2.34
C VAL A 240 6.46 21.14 1.55
N LEU A 241 6.37 20.84 0.25
CA LEU A 241 5.30 21.33 -0.62
C LEU A 241 3.92 20.91 -0.09
N ASP A 242 3.75 19.65 0.32
CA ASP A 242 2.51 19.15 0.93
C ASP A 242 2.11 19.96 2.17
N LYS A 243 3.06 20.20 3.09
CA LYS A 243 2.82 21.00 4.30
C LYS A 243 2.43 22.44 3.96
N VAL A 244 3.14 23.07 3.02
CA VAL A 244 2.85 24.44 2.58
C VAL A 244 1.47 24.53 1.94
N CYS A 245 1.13 23.60 1.03
CA CYS A 245 -0.18 23.56 0.40
C CYS A 245 -1.30 23.38 1.44
N LYS A 246 -1.15 22.43 2.37
CA LYS A 246 -2.13 22.22 3.45
C LYS A 246 -2.27 23.47 4.33
N PHE A 247 -1.16 24.10 4.70
CA PHE A 247 -1.17 25.35 5.47
C PHE A 247 -1.89 26.48 4.74
N LEU A 248 -1.62 26.68 3.44
CA LEU A 248 -2.26 27.71 2.63
C LEU A 248 -3.77 27.45 2.46
N ILE A 249 -4.17 26.19 2.24
CA ILE A 249 -5.58 25.81 2.13
C ILE A 249 -6.32 26.09 3.45
N VAL A 250 -5.76 25.66 4.58
CA VAL A 250 -6.37 25.88 5.91
C VAL A 250 -6.43 27.37 6.24
N SER A 251 -5.35 28.12 5.98
CA SER A 251 -5.29 29.56 6.22
C SER A 251 -6.28 30.32 5.34
N GLY A 252 -6.40 29.96 4.07
CA GLY A 252 -7.37 30.54 3.15
C GLY A 252 -8.82 30.25 3.56
N PHE A 253 -9.12 29.02 3.98
CA PHE A 253 -10.44 28.66 4.48
C PHE A 253 -10.79 29.41 5.77
N LEU A 254 -9.85 29.51 6.71
CA LEU A 254 -10.01 30.29 7.94
C LEU A 254 -10.25 31.77 7.65
N TYR A 255 -9.46 32.36 6.74
CA TYR A 255 -9.64 33.74 6.29
C TYR A 255 -11.03 33.99 5.70
N LEU A 256 -11.52 33.09 4.84
CA LEU A 256 -12.87 33.17 4.28
C LEU A 256 -13.97 33.10 5.35
N ILE A 257 -13.80 32.23 6.36
CA ILE A 257 -14.73 32.16 7.51
C ILE A 257 -14.71 33.47 8.28
N LEU A 258 -13.53 33.97 8.65
CA LEU A 258 -13.39 35.19 9.45
C LEU A 258 -13.98 36.42 8.77
N ILE A 259 -13.87 36.51 7.44
CA ILE A 259 -14.53 37.55 6.65
C ILE A 259 -16.05 37.37 6.65
N LYS A 260 -16.54 36.16 6.34
CA LYS A 260 -17.99 35.93 6.22
C LYS A 260 -18.74 36.01 7.56
N SER A 261 -18.05 35.78 8.67
CA SER A 261 -18.62 35.85 10.02
C SER A 261 -18.40 37.20 10.71
N ASP A 262 -17.81 38.18 10.02
CA ASP A 262 -17.43 39.50 10.56
C ASP A 262 -16.50 39.46 11.79
N LEU A 263 -15.99 38.27 12.14
CA LEU A 263 -15.05 38.04 13.24
C LEU A 263 -13.72 38.75 13.00
N LEU A 264 -13.30 38.89 11.74
CA LEU A 264 -12.09 39.64 11.40
C LEU A 264 -12.24 41.12 11.78
N GLY A 265 -13.38 41.74 11.43
CA GLY A 265 -13.71 43.12 11.78
C GLY A 265 -13.80 43.32 13.29
N LEU A 266 -14.47 42.40 13.99
CA LEU A 266 -14.58 42.43 15.45
C LEU A 266 -13.21 42.31 16.15
N SER A 267 -12.33 41.43 15.65
CA SER A 267 -10.98 41.24 16.20
C SER A 267 -10.06 42.44 15.96
N LEU A 268 -10.13 43.06 14.77
CA LEU A 268 -9.39 44.27 14.44
C LEU A 268 -9.89 45.48 15.24
N TYR A 269 -11.21 45.59 15.43
CA TYR A 269 -11.81 46.62 16.28
C TYR A 269 -11.37 46.49 17.75
N MET A 270 -11.43 45.28 18.31
CA MET A 270 -10.96 45.01 19.69
C MET A 270 -9.46 45.27 19.86
N ALA A 271 -8.65 44.98 18.84
CA ALA A 271 -7.21 45.27 18.85
C ALA A 271 -6.93 46.78 18.78
N SER A 272 -7.62 47.53 17.92
CA SER A 272 -7.42 48.99 17.84
C SER A 272 -7.92 49.69 19.09
N TYR A 273 -9.07 49.28 19.64
CA TYR A 273 -9.65 49.86 20.85
C TYR A 273 -8.71 49.72 22.06
N LYS A 274 -8.05 48.55 22.19
CA LYS A 274 -7.07 48.31 23.26
C LYS A 274 -5.81 49.18 23.11
N THR A 275 -5.36 49.40 21.88
CA THR A 275 -4.18 50.23 21.58
C THR A 275 -4.45 51.71 21.89
N GLU A 276 -5.66 52.19 21.64
CA GLU A 276 -6.07 53.57 21.90
C GLU A 276 -6.20 53.86 23.41
N TYR A 277 -6.65 52.88 24.20
CA TYR A 277 -6.73 52.98 25.66
C TYR A 277 -5.35 52.99 26.34
N ASP A 278 -4.39 52.21 25.84
CA ASP A 278 -3.01 52.19 26.38
C ASP A 278 -2.21 53.47 26.02
N LEU A 279 -2.57 54.19 24.95
CA LEU A 279 -1.97 55.48 24.58
C LEU A 279 -2.52 56.68 25.37
N GLN A 280 -3.65 56.52 26.07
CA GLN A 280 -4.28 57.55 26.89
C GLN A 280 -3.89 57.50 28.39
N ARG A 281 -2.97 56.61 28.76
CA ARG A 281 -2.33 56.57 30.10
C ARG A 281 -0.92 57.11 30.05
#